data_AF-A0A3C0VQ69-F1
#
_entry.id   AF-A0A3C0VQ69-F1
#
_cell.length_a   1.000
_cell.length_b   1.000
_cell.length_c   1.000
_cell.angle_alpha   90.00
_cell.angle_beta   90.00
_cell.angle_gamma   90.00
#
_symmetry.space_group_name_H-M   'P 1'
#
loop_
_entity.id
_entity.type
_entity.pdbx_description
1 polymer ?
#
loop_
_entity_poly.entity_id
_entity_poly.type
_entity_poly.pdbx_seq_one_letter_code
_entity_poly.pdbx_strand_id
1 'polypeptide(L)'
;MENKGKYYLTTAIAYTSGKPHIGNSYEIVLADAIARYKRAAGYDVFFQTGTDEHGQKIELKAQEKGVSPQEFVDDVAGQIKDICNILNTSYDKFIRTTDEDHTKQVQKMFRRFYDQGDIYKGSYEGMYCTPCESFWTESQLVDGKCPDCGREVKPAKEEAYFFKMSKYADRLIEYINSHPDFIQPVARKNEMMNNFLL
;
A
#
# COMPACT_ATOMS: atom_id res chain seq x y z
N MET A 1 13.24 32.86 -10.69
CA MET A 1 12.30 32.00 -11.43
C MET A 1 10.94 32.14 -10.78
N GLU A 2 9.89 32.31 -11.57
CA GLU A 2 8.52 32.43 -11.07
C GLU A 2 8.05 31.08 -10.50
N ASN A 3 7.47 31.08 -9.29
CA ASN A 3 7.01 29.87 -8.62
C ASN A 3 5.80 29.29 -9.36
N LYS A 4 5.92 28.07 -9.89
CA LYS A 4 4.88 27.38 -10.68
C LYS A 4 3.79 26.71 -9.84
N GLY A 5 3.80 26.94 -8.53
CA GLY A 5 2.88 26.35 -7.57
C GLY A 5 3.42 25.07 -6.93
N LYS A 6 2.54 24.42 -6.15
CA LYS A 6 2.87 23.23 -5.37
C LYS A 6 2.87 21.97 -6.24
N TYR A 7 3.77 21.05 -5.95
CA TYR A 7 3.85 19.74 -6.58
C TYR A 7 4.08 18.66 -5.53
N TYR A 8 3.13 17.74 -5.38
CA TYR A 8 3.21 16.63 -4.43
C TYR A 8 3.50 15.34 -5.17
N LEU A 9 4.50 14.59 -4.70
CA LEU A 9 4.92 13.30 -5.25
C LEU A 9 5.13 12.30 -4.13
N THR A 10 4.73 11.05 -4.36
CA THR A 10 4.90 9.95 -3.40
C THR A 10 5.48 8.73 -4.07
N THR A 11 6.24 7.93 -3.33
CA THR A 11 6.45 6.51 -3.65
C THR A 11 5.42 5.66 -2.90
N ALA A 12 5.31 4.38 -3.25
CA ALA A 12 4.84 3.39 -2.30
C ALA A 12 5.70 3.42 -1.02
N ILE A 13 5.10 3.06 0.11
CA ILE A 13 5.83 2.83 1.36
C ILE A 13 6.39 1.40 1.36
N ALA A 14 7.65 1.23 1.73
CA ALA A 14 8.33 -0.05 1.67
C ALA A 14 7.91 -0.96 2.82
N TYR A 15 7.51 -2.20 2.53
CA TYR A 15 7.24 -3.19 3.56
C TYR A 15 8.49 -3.49 4.38
N THR A 16 8.34 -3.47 5.71
CA THR A 16 9.40 -3.83 6.67
C THR A 16 9.47 -5.32 6.97
N SER A 17 8.59 -6.12 6.37
CA SER A 17 8.57 -7.57 6.55
C SER A 17 9.74 -8.28 5.86
N GLY A 18 10.50 -7.63 4.98
CA GLY A 18 11.60 -8.25 4.21
C GLY A 18 12.89 -7.43 4.22
N LYS A 19 13.97 -8.00 3.68
CA LYS A 19 15.19 -7.23 3.43
C LYS A 19 14.93 -6.25 2.27
N PRO A 20 15.28 -4.96 2.41
CA PRO A 20 15.19 -4.01 1.30
C PRO A 20 15.98 -4.52 0.10
N HIS A 21 15.43 -4.34 -1.10
CA HIS A 21 16.05 -4.81 -2.34
C HIS A 21 15.96 -3.74 -3.44
N ILE A 22 16.54 -4.04 -4.61
CA ILE A 22 16.64 -3.10 -5.73
C ILE A 22 15.30 -2.55 -6.21
N GLY A 23 14.19 -3.26 -5.95
CA GLY A 23 12.85 -2.79 -6.30
C GLY A 23 12.47 -1.53 -5.50
N ASN A 24 12.78 -1.50 -4.20
CA ASN A 24 12.54 -0.32 -3.37
C ASN A 24 13.39 0.87 -3.85
N SER A 25 14.67 0.63 -4.12
CA SER A 25 15.58 1.66 -4.61
C SER A 25 15.18 2.20 -5.99
N TYR A 26 14.70 1.35 -6.88
CA TYR A 26 14.31 1.72 -8.23
C TYR A 26 13.20 2.79 -8.23
N GLU A 27 12.12 2.54 -7.50
CA GLU A 27 11.00 3.50 -7.42
C GLU A 27 11.43 4.84 -6.81
N ILE A 28 12.20 4.79 -5.71
CA ILE A 28 12.65 5.99 -5.00
C ILE A 28 13.57 6.85 -5.87
N VAL A 29 14.50 6.24 -6.62
CA VAL A 29 15.41 6.97 -7.53
C VAL A 29 14.64 7.62 -8.68
N LEU A 30 13.65 6.94 -9.25
CA LEU A 30 12.81 7.51 -10.31
C LEU A 30 11.97 8.69 -9.79
N ALA A 31 11.35 8.53 -8.62
CA ALA A 31 10.59 9.60 -7.99
C ALA A 31 11.50 10.79 -7.64
N ASP A 32 12.71 10.54 -7.16
CA ASP A 32 13.70 11.58 -6.86
C ASP A 32 14.11 12.38 -8.11
N ALA A 33 14.33 11.70 -9.23
CA ALA A 33 14.63 12.36 -10.50
C ALA A 33 13.50 13.31 -10.93
N ILE A 34 12.24 12.88 -10.78
CA ILE A 34 11.05 13.71 -11.08
C ILE A 34 10.98 14.90 -10.10
N ALA A 35 11.17 14.67 -8.81
CA ALA A 35 11.13 15.71 -7.78
C ALA A 35 12.20 16.78 -8.06
N ARG A 36 13.45 16.37 -8.33
CA ARG A 36 14.55 17.29 -8.67
C ARG A 36 14.28 18.07 -9.94
N TYR A 37 13.77 17.42 -10.99
CA TYR A 37 13.37 18.11 -12.22
C TYR A 37 12.29 19.16 -11.96
N LYS A 38 11.26 18.84 -11.17
CA LYS A 38 10.20 19.78 -10.83
C LYS A 38 10.71 20.95 -9.99
N ARG A 39 11.60 20.72 -9.02
CA ARG A 39 12.28 21.81 -8.27
C ARG A 39 13.06 22.71 -9.23
N ALA A 40 13.87 22.13 -10.12
CA ALA A 40 14.65 22.89 -11.11
C ALA A 40 13.74 23.68 -12.10
N ALA A 41 12.54 23.17 -12.38
CA ALA A 41 11.55 23.82 -13.22
C ALA A 41 10.76 24.94 -12.52
N GLY A 42 11.02 25.20 -11.23
CA GLY A 42 10.41 26.28 -10.44
C GLY A 42 9.19 25.90 -9.60
N TYR A 43 8.93 24.60 -9.37
CA TYR A 43 7.85 24.15 -8.48
C TYR A 43 8.28 24.10 -7.01
N ASP A 44 7.34 24.37 -6.11
CA ASP A 44 7.44 24.05 -4.67
C ASP A 44 7.08 22.57 -4.46
N VAL A 45 8.11 21.73 -4.37
CA VAL A 45 7.95 20.27 -4.35
C VAL A 45 7.90 19.74 -2.93
N PHE A 46 6.94 18.85 -2.66
CA PHE A 46 6.92 17.97 -1.50
C PHE A 46 6.98 16.51 -1.97
N PHE A 47 8.10 15.84 -1.74
CA PHE A 47 8.35 14.45 -2.11
C PHE A 47 8.34 13.57 -0.86
N GLN A 48 7.38 12.64 -0.75
CA GLN A 48 7.26 11.74 0.39
C GLN A 48 7.58 10.28 0.02
N THR A 49 8.31 9.61 0.90
CA THR A 49 8.54 8.16 0.89
C THR A 49 8.36 7.61 2.32
N GLY A 50 8.53 6.31 2.55
CA GLY A 50 8.36 5.77 3.90
C GLY A 50 8.29 4.25 3.98
N THR A 51 7.79 3.77 5.11
CA THR A 51 7.71 2.35 5.46
C THR A 51 6.32 1.93 5.93
N ASP A 52 5.94 0.71 5.53
CA ASP A 52 4.78 -0.01 6.06
C ASP A 52 5.22 -1.02 7.11
N GLU A 53 4.63 -0.91 8.30
CA GLU A 53 5.16 -1.44 9.55
C GLU A 53 4.14 -2.26 10.35
N HIS A 54 2.94 -2.47 9.80
CA HIS A 54 1.92 -3.31 10.42
C HIS A 54 1.72 -4.63 9.66
N GLY A 55 1.22 -5.66 10.37
CA GLY A 55 0.82 -6.94 9.77
C GLY A 55 1.38 -8.17 10.47
N GLN A 56 0.69 -9.30 10.32
CA GLN A 56 1.02 -10.56 11.01
C GLN A 56 2.43 -11.07 10.68
N LYS A 57 2.89 -10.92 9.43
CA LYS A 57 4.26 -11.29 9.02
C LYS A 57 5.34 -10.57 9.82
N ILE A 58 5.11 -9.31 10.20
CA ILE A 58 6.07 -8.52 10.97
C ILE A 58 6.11 -9.04 12.41
N GLU A 59 4.94 -9.27 13.01
CA GLU A 59 4.82 -9.82 14.35
C GLU A 59 5.54 -11.16 14.49
N LEU A 60 5.31 -12.09 13.56
CA LEU A 60 5.97 -13.40 13.55
C LEU A 60 7.50 -13.28 13.44
N LYS A 61 8.00 -12.40 12.56
CA LYS A 61 9.45 -12.19 12.39
C LYS A 61 10.11 -11.52 13.59
N ALA A 62 9.40 -10.63 14.26
CA ALA A 62 9.87 -10.03 15.51
C ALA A 62 9.99 -11.11 16.61
N GLN A 63 8.98 -11.98 16.73
CA GLN A 63 8.99 -13.12 17.65
C GLN A 63 10.15 -14.10 17.35
N GLU A 64 10.36 -14.47 16.08
CA GLU A 64 11.48 -15.33 15.66
C GLU A 64 12.85 -14.75 16.03
N LYS A 65 12.99 -13.41 16.01
CA LYS A 65 14.21 -12.70 16.41
C LYS A 65 14.29 -12.40 17.90
N GLY A 66 13.25 -12.69 18.69
CA GLY A 66 13.21 -12.41 20.12
C GLY A 66 13.17 -10.92 20.48
N VAL A 67 12.61 -10.08 19.60
CA VAL A 67 12.46 -8.62 19.80
C VAL A 67 10.99 -8.22 19.72
N SER A 68 10.65 -7.02 20.20
CA SER A 68 9.30 -6.49 20.02
C SER A 68 9.04 -6.12 18.54
N PRO A 69 7.78 -6.11 18.07
CA PRO A 69 7.45 -5.66 16.72
C PRO A 69 7.93 -4.24 16.43
N GLN A 70 7.86 -3.33 17.40
CA GLN A 70 8.34 -1.95 17.23
C GLN A 70 9.86 -1.90 17.01
N GLU A 71 10.64 -2.59 17.84
CA GLU A 71 12.10 -2.66 17.67
C GLU A 71 12.48 -3.28 16.31
N PHE A 72 11.73 -4.29 15.86
CA PHE A 72 11.95 -4.91 14.56
C PHE A 72 11.75 -3.90 13.42
N VAL A 73 10.64 -3.16 13.41
CA VAL A 73 10.36 -2.20 12.33
C VAL A 73 11.23 -0.95 12.41
N ASP A 74 11.67 -0.54 13.62
CA ASP A 74 12.63 0.54 13.81
C ASP A 74 13.98 0.22 13.13
N ASP A 75 14.49 -1.01 13.30
CA ASP A 75 15.73 -1.47 12.64
C ASP A 75 15.59 -1.48 11.11
N VAL A 76 14.53 -2.10 10.59
CA VAL A 76 14.32 -2.21 9.13
C VAL A 76 14.06 -0.85 8.50
N ALA A 77 13.29 0.03 9.15
CA ALA A 77 13.07 1.40 8.67
C ALA A 77 14.38 2.22 8.67
N GLY A 78 15.24 2.01 9.66
CA GLY A 78 16.59 2.58 9.69
C GLY A 78 17.41 2.17 8.46
N GLN A 79 17.45 0.88 8.15
CA GLN A 79 18.16 0.36 6.97
C GLN A 79 17.63 0.95 5.64
N ILE A 80 16.31 1.09 5.50
CA ILE A 80 15.71 1.71 4.31
C ILE A 80 16.10 3.19 4.22
N LYS A 81 16.08 3.90 5.35
CA LYS A 81 16.50 5.31 5.40
C LYS A 81 17.98 5.47 5.05
N ASP A 82 18.84 4.56 5.51
CA ASP A 82 20.26 4.54 5.17
C ASP A 82 20.49 4.31 3.67
N ILE A 83 19.72 3.41 3.04
CA ILE A 83 19.75 3.22 1.59
C ILE A 83 19.37 4.52 0.88
N CYS A 84 18.31 5.21 1.31
CA CYS A 84 17.93 6.50 0.76
C CYS A 84 19.01 7.58 0.91
N ASN A 85 19.75 7.56 2.04
CA ASN A 85 20.88 8.46 2.28
C ASN A 85 22.05 8.15 1.35
N ILE A 86 22.42 6.86 1.19
CA ILE A 86 23.48 6.40 0.28
C ILE A 86 23.17 6.78 -1.16
N LEU A 87 21.91 6.63 -1.57
CA LEU A 87 21.42 7.00 -2.90
C LEU A 87 21.26 8.52 -3.07
N ASN A 88 21.52 9.31 -2.03
CA ASN A 88 21.39 10.77 -2.02
C ASN A 88 20.00 11.24 -2.52
N THR A 89 18.96 10.60 -2.03
CA THR A 89 17.57 10.95 -2.37
C THR A 89 17.15 12.24 -1.66
N SER A 90 16.33 13.05 -2.33
CA SER A 90 15.87 14.36 -1.88
C SER A 90 14.40 14.37 -1.46
N TYR A 91 13.95 13.35 -0.73
CA TYR A 91 12.62 13.36 -0.13
C TYR A 91 12.52 14.41 0.98
N ASP A 92 11.34 14.99 1.14
CA ASP A 92 11.03 16.00 2.17
C ASP A 92 10.45 15.35 3.43
N LYS A 93 9.80 14.18 3.29
CA LYS A 93 9.24 13.41 4.41
C LYS A 93 9.46 11.92 4.22
N PHE A 94 9.98 11.29 5.28
CA PHE A 94 9.95 9.84 5.48
C PHE A 94 8.83 9.54 6.47
N ILE A 95 7.75 8.89 6.03
CA ILE A 95 6.60 8.52 6.87
C ILE A 95 6.74 7.08 7.36
N ARG A 96 6.28 6.80 8.58
CA ARG A 96 6.18 5.44 9.11
C ARG A 96 4.72 5.18 9.47
N THR A 97 4.17 4.00 9.17
CA THR A 97 2.77 3.71 9.55
C THR A 97 2.59 3.52 11.06
N THR A 98 3.68 3.41 11.83
CA THR A 98 3.69 3.50 13.30
C THR A 98 3.67 4.93 13.84
N ASP A 99 3.86 5.96 12.99
CA ASP A 99 3.77 7.36 13.43
C ASP A 99 2.38 7.63 14.06
N GLU A 100 2.37 8.29 15.22
CA GLU A 100 1.12 8.55 15.96
C GLU A 100 0.11 9.36 15.13
N ASP A 101 0.61 10.35 14.37
CA ASP A 101 -0.21 11.16 13.49
C ASP A 101 -0.84 10.32 12.36
N HIS A 102 -0.10 9.37 11.78
CA HIS A 102 -0.64 8.47 10.77
C HIS A 102 -1.78 7.62 11.35
N THR A 103 -1.54 7.00 12.51
CA THR A 103 -2.55 6.21 13.24
C THR A 103 -3.82 7.01 13.48
N LYS A 104 -3.70 8.25 13.96
CA LYS A 104 -4.84 9.16 14.18
C LYS A 104 -5.60 9.48 12.89
N GLN A 105 -4.90 9.72 11.78
CA GLN A 105 -5.56 9.99 10.49
C GLN A 105 -6.31 8.76 9.97
N VAL A 106 -5.74 7.57 10.08
CA VAL A 106 -6.41 6.32 9.68
C VAL A 106 -7.65 6.07 10.53
N GLN A 107 -7.56 6.22 11.85
CA GLN A 107 -8.72 6.10 12.76
C GLN A 107 -9.83 7.09 12.41
N LYS A 108 -9.47 8.34 12.08
CA LYS A 108 -10.42 9.38 11.65
C LYS A 108 -11.11 8.99 10.34
N MET A 109 -10.37 8.47 9.36
CA MET A 109 -10.92 8.03 8.08
C MET A 109 -11.84 6.83 8.24
N PHE A 110 -11.42 5.84 9.03
CA PHE A 110 -12.23 4.67 9.37
C PHE A 110 -13.56 5.10 10.02
N ARG A 111 -13.49 5.94 11.07
CA ARG A 111 -14.70 6.42 11.76
C ARG A 111 -15.63 7.17 10.81
N ARG A 112 -15.10 8.02 9.92
CA ARG A 112 -15.91 8.71 8.93
C ARG A 112 -16.70 7.74 8.04
N PHE A 113 -16.05 6.73 7.47
CA PHE A 113 -16.74 5.79 6.59
C PHE A 113 -17.65 4.82 7.35
N TYR A 114 -17.31 4.48 8.59
CA TYR A 114 -18.17 3.72 9.49
C TYR A 114 -19.46 4.49 9.81
N ASP A 115 -19.35 5.76 10.21
CA ASP A 115 -20.49 6.62 10.53
C ASP A 115 -21.37 6.91 9.30
N GLN A 116 -20.79 6.88 8.10
CA GLN A 116 -21.52 6.97 6.82
C GLN A 116 -22.24 5.68 6.41
N GLY A 117 -22.01 4.57 7.13
CA GLY A 117 -22.52 3.24 6.77
C GLY A 117 -21.80 2.58 5.60
N ASP A 118 -20.65 3.13 5.20
CA ASP A 118 -19.82 2.61 4.10
C ASP A 118 -18.81 1.57 4.60
N ILE A 119 -18.49 1.57 5.90
CA ILE A 119 -17.87 0.43 6.59
C ILE A 119 -18.93 -0.27 7.44
N TYR A 120 -19.07 -1.57 7.27
CA TYR A 120 -20.03 -2.38 8.03
C TYR A 120 -19.38 -3.69 8.51
N LYS A 121 -19.87 -4.21 9.64
CA LYS A 121 -19.43 -5.50 10.15
C LYS A 121 -20.13 -6.62 9.38
N GLY A 122 -19.38 -7.60 8.92
CA GLY A 122 -19.89 -8.80 8.29
C GLY A 122 -19.05 -10.01 8.69
N SER A 123 -19.24 -11.12 7.99
CA SER A 123 -18.37 -12.28 8.09
C SER A 123 -17.89 -12.67 6.70
N TYR A 124 -16.58 -12.85 6.55
CA TYR A 124 -16.03 -13.50 5.37
C TYR A 124 -16.13 -15.01 5.60
N GLU A 125 -16.73 -15.73 4.65
CA GLU A 125 -16.72 -17.20 4.61
C GLU A 125 -16.02 -17.61 3.32
N GLY A 126 -14.95 -18.38 3.44
CA GLY A 126 -14.19 -18.81 2.27
C GLY A 126 -13.08 -19.80 2.62
N MET A 127 -12.31 -20.16 1.61
CA MET A 127 -11.23 -21.13 1.73
C MET A 127 -9.92 -20.38 1.93
N TYR A 128 -9.40 -20.42 3.15
CA TYR A 128 -8.24 -19.62 3.56
C TYR A 128 -6.93 -20.39 3.44
N CYS A 129 -5.92 -19.73 2.89
CA CYS A 129 -4.54 -20.22 2.80
C CYS A 129 -3.64 -19.46 3.78
N THR A 130 -3.41 -20.01 4.98
CA THR A 130 -2.61 -19.35 6.03
C THR A 130 -1.22 -18.88 5.55
N PRO A 131 -0.44 -19.67 4.77
CA PRO A 131 0.87 -19.20 4.33
C PRO A 131 0.85 -18.06 3.30
N CYS A 132 -0.24 -17.91 2.56
CA CYS A 132 -0.40 -16.83 1.57
C CYS A 132 -1.13 -15.62 2.15
N GLU A 133 -1.81 -15.78 3.30
CA GLU A 133 -2.69 -14.78 3.92
C GLU A 133 -3.84 -14.35 2.97
N SER A 134 -4.29 -15.27 2.12
CA SER A 134 -5.30 -15.02 1.09
C SER A 134 -6.54 -15.89 1.32
N PHE A 135 -7.70 -15.28 1.10
CA PHE A 135 -8.96 -15.97 0.99
C PHE A 135 -9.28 -16.25 -0.48
N TRP A 136 -9.84 -17.43 -0.73
CA TRP A 136 -10.31 -17.86 -2.05
C TRP A 136 -11.78 -18.24 -1.98
N THR A 137 -12.51 -17.91 -3.03
CA THR A 137 -13.80 -18.57 -3.29
C THR A 137 -13.54 -20.01 -3.74
N GLU A 138 -14.50 -20.92 -3.55
CA GLU A 138 -14.34 -22.31 -4.02
C GLU A 138 -14.04 -22.39 -5.53
N SER A 139 -14.61 -21.47 -6.32
CA SER A 139 -14.37 -21.36 -7.77
C SER A 139 -12.95 -20.91 -8.16
N GLN A 140 -12.19 -20.31 -7.24
CA GLN A 140 -10.81 -19.87 -7.47
C GLN A 140 -9.79 -20.95 -7.11
N LEU A 141 -10.21 -22.04 -6.46
CA LEU A 141 -9.32 -23.14 -6.09
C LEU A 141 -8.93 -23.98 -7.30
N VAL A 142 -7.70 -24.46 -7.31
CA VAL A 142 -7.21 -25.44 -8.30
C VAL A 142 -7.10 -26.78 -7.58
N ASP A 143 -7.88 -27.78 -8.01
CA ASP A 143 -7.99 -29.10 -7.36
C ASP A 143 -8.30 -29.03 -5.85
N GLY A 144 -9.11 -28.04 -5.44
CA GLY A 144 -9.45 -27.81 -4.02
C GLY A 144 -8.30 -27.24 -3.18
N LYS A 145 -7.25 -26.71 -3.82
CA LYS A 145 -6.06 -26.15 -3.19
C LYS A 145 -5.83 -24.69 -3.59
N CYS A 146 -4.98 -24.01 -2.82
CA CYS A 146 -4.61 -22.62 -3.05
C CYS A 146 -4.00 -22.46 -4.46
N PRO A 147 -4.55 -21.59 -5.33
CA PRO A 147 -4.03 -21.40 -6.68
C PRO A 147 -2.60 -20.85 -6.70
N ASP A 148 -2.19 -20.08 -5.69
CA ASP A 148 -0.87 -19.46 -5.65
C ASP A 148 0.24 -20.41 -5.22
N CYS A 149 -0.01 -21.30 -4.24
CA CYS A 149 1.04 -22.12 -3.64
C CYS A 149 0.77 -23.63 -3.68
N GLY A 150 -0.39 -24.06 -4.19
CA GLY A 150 -0.78 -25.47 -4.32
C GLY A 150 -0.99 -26.19 -2.98
N ARG A 151 -1.05 -25.48 -1.85
CA ARG A 151 -1.28 -26.07 -0.52
C ARG A 151 -2.77 -26.16 -0.19
N GLU A 152 -3.07 -26.98 0.80
CA GLU A 152 -4.44 -27.10 1.33
C GLU A 152 -4.95 -25.77 1.86
N VAL A 153 -6.24 -25.54 1.61
CA VAL A 153 -7.02 -24.43 2.14
C VAL A 153 -8.02 -24.98 3.15
N LYS A 154 -8.40 -24.16 4.13
CA LYS A 154 -9.38 -24.54 5.15
C LYS A 154 -10.59 -23.61 5.09
N PRO A 155 -11.81 -24.12 5.28
CA PRO A 155 -12.97 -23.26 5.45
C PRO A 155 -12.74 -22.41 6.70
N ALA A 156 -12.77 -21.10 6.52
CA ALA A 156 -12.62 -20.13 7.58
C ALA A 156 -13.77 -19.15 7.52
N LYS A 157 -14.35 -18.90 8.69
CA LYS A 157 -15.32 -17.83 8.91
C LYS A 157 -14.69 -16.82 9.85
N GLU A 158 -14.48 -15.60 9.36
CA GLU A 158 -13.90 -14.54 10.16
C GLU A 158 -14.80 -13.32 10.11
N GLU A 159 -15.13 -12.79 11.30
CA GLU A 159 -15.79 -11.50 11.37
C GLU A 159 -14.82 -10.40 10.96
N ALA A 160 -15.20 -9.60 9.98
CA ALA A 160 -14.38 -8.51 9.49
C ALA A 160 -15.24 -7.27 9.23
N TYR A 161 -14.57 -6.13 9.17
CA TYR A 161 -15.16 -4.90 8.67
C TYR A 161 -14.97 -4.83 7.16
N PHE A 162 -16.05 -4.60 6.44
CA PHE A 162 -16.09 -4.51 4.98
C PHE A 162 -16.33 -3.08 4.56
N PHE A 163 -15.68 -2.67 3.47
CA PHE A 163 -15.96 -1.39 2.82
C PHE A 163 -16.85 -1.60 1.60
N LYS A 164 -17.91 -0.79 1.48
CA LYS A 164 -18.93 -0.90 0.42
C LYS A 164 -18.44 -0.31 -0.91
N MET A 165 -17.38 -0.90 -1.47
CA MET A 165 -16.75 -0.45 -2.73
C MET A 165 -17.73 -0.32 -3.89
N SER A 166 -18.74 -1.20 -3.98
CA SER A 166 -19.75 -1.18 -5.04
C SER A 166 -20.52 0.15 -5.12
N LYS A 167 -20.67 0.87 -4.00
CA LYS A 167 -21.30 2.21 -3.98
C LYS A 167 -20.51 3.25 -4.77
N TYR A 168 -19.21 3.04 -4.99
CA TYR A 168 -18.29 4.02 -5.59
C TYR A 168 -17.82 3.65 -6.99
N ALA A 169 -18.13 2.44 -7.48
CA ALA A 169 -17.61 1.92 -8.74
C ALA A 169 -17.92 2.85 -9.92
N ASP A 170 -19.18 3.25 -10.11
CA ASP A 170 -19.60 4.13 -11.21
C ASP A 170 -18.84 5.47 -11.23
N ARG A 171 -18.63 6.06 -10.05
CA ARG A 171 -17.90 7.33 -9.92
C ARG A 171 -16.41 7.16 -10.25
N LEU A 172 -15.81 6.02 -9.90
CA LEU A 172 -14.42 5.71 -10.25
C LEU A 172 -14.27 5.51 -11.76
N ILE A 173 -15.20 4.77 -12.38
CA ILE A 173 -15.25 4.55 -13.82
C ILE A 173 -15.36 5.89 -14.57
N GLU A 174 -16.30 6.75 -14.17
CA GLU A 174 -16.48 8.08 -14.77
C GLU A 174 -15.20 8.93 -14.63
N TYR A 175 -14.59 8.94 -13.46
CA TYR A 175 -13.37 9.72 -13.21
C TYR A 175 -12.21 9.24 -14.08
N ILE A 176 -11.96 7.92 -14.14
CA ILE A 176 -10.89 7.32 -14.93
C ILE A 176 -11.09 7.56 -16.44
N ASN A 177 -12.34 7.58 -16.91
CA ASN A 177 -12.66 7.85 -18.32
C ASN A 177 -12.53 9.33 -18.67
N SER A 178 -12.96 10.23 -17.80
CA SER A 178 -12.85 11.69 -17.99
C SER A 178 -11.43 12.25 -17.79
N HIS A 179 -10.55 11.51 -17.12
CA HIS A 179 -9.16 11.90 -16.86
C HIS A 179 -8.19 10.87 -17.48
N PRO A 180 -7.93 10.93 -18.80
CA PRO A 180 -7.16 9.90 -19.50
C PRO A 180 -5.74 9.70 -18.96
N ASP A 181 -5.15 10.74 -18.37
CA ASP A 181 -3.79 10.71 -17.81
C ASP A 181 -3.72 10.31 -16.33
N PHE A 182 -4.85 9.96 -15.71
CA PHE A 182 -4.89 9.60 -14.29
C PHE A 182 -4.13 8.31 -13.98
N ILE A 183 -4.18 7.32 -14.87
CA ILE A 183 -3.45 6.05 -14.73
C ILE A 183 -2.56 5.86 -15.95
N GLN A 184 -1.26 5.72 -15.72
CA GLN A 184 -0.25 5.52 -16.75
C GLN A 184 0.61 4.28 -16.42
N PRO A 185 1.06 3.52 -17.43
CA PRO A 185 0.71 3.63 -18.85
C PRO A 185 -0.73 3.16 -19.14
N VAL A 186 -1.29 3.52 -20.30
CA VAL A 186 -2.66 3.19 -20.73
C VAL A 186 -2.97 1.68 -20.61
N ALA A 187 -1.99 0.80 -20.82
CA ALA A 187 -2.18 -0.64 -20.63
C ALA A 187 -2.62 -0.99 -19.19
N ARG A 188 -2.03 -0.35 -18.16
CA ARG A 188 -2.41 -0.55 -16.75
C ARG A 188 -3.76 0.07 -16.42
N LYS A 189 -4.12 1.18 -17.07
CA LYS A 189 -5.50 1.71 -17.01
C LYS A 189 -6.50 0.66 -17.50
N ASN A 190 -6.24 0.04 -18.65
CA ASN A 190 -7.15 -0.95 -19.23
C ASN A 190 -7.30 -2.19 -18.34
N GLU A 191 -6.21 -2.68 -17.75
CA GLU A 191 -6.26 -3.77 -16.76
C GLU A 191 -7.10 -3.40 -15.54
N MET A 192 -6.93 -2.20 -14.99
CA MET A 192 -7.73 -1.72 -13.85
C MET A 192 -9.23 -1.71 -14.18
N MET A 193 -9.59 -1.20 -15.36
CA MET A 193 -10.98 -1.13 -15.80
C MET A 193 -11.59 -2.51 -15.99
N ASN A 194 -10.91 -3.40 -16.72
CA ASN A 194 -11.46 -4.69 -17.14
C ASN A 194 -11.48 -5.76 -16.05
N ASN A 195 -10.55 -5.70 -15.09
CA ASN A 195 -10.41 -6.77 -14.09
C ASN A 195 -11.09 -6.45 -12.76
N PHE A 196 -11.34 -5.16 -12.47
CA PHE A 196 -11.77 -4.73 -11.13
C PHE A 196 -12.99 -3.81 -11.09
N LEU A 197 -13.32 -3.08 -12.16
CA LEU A 197 -14.38 -2.07 -12.14
C LEU A 197 -15.57 -2.40 -13.05
N LEU A 198 -15.33 -2.96 -14.24
CA LEU A 198 -16.35 -3.41 -15.19
C LEU A 198 -16.71 -4.88 -14.96
#